data_AF-A0A8S2VBC4-F1
#
_entry.id   AF-A0A8S2VBC4-F1
#
_cell.length_a   1.000
_cell.length_b   1.000
_cell.length_c   1.000
_cell.angle_alpha   90.00
_cell.angle_beta   90.00
_cell.angle_gamma   90.00
#
_symmetry.space_group_name_H-M   'P 1'
#
loop_
_entity.id
_entity.type
_entity.pdbx_description
1 polymer ?
#
loop_
_entity_poly.entity_id
_entity_poly.type
_entity_poly.pdbx_seq_one_letter_code
_entity_poly.pdbx_strand_id
1 'polypeptide(L)'
;RTAIVIAHRLASKRIQNQIYVMDNGMIIEHGDHNTLMSKQGLYYDLMQTQNIQNVTEDTKMHSRLSSVLASVENTDDKENVRSQRRNHSPFITLLKLNSSKWYYILFGCLASICNGSIQPAFAIMLSKIIDIFRECDKQIQKYHMEFYCRIFFILGIIACITKLLQVLLKQ
;
A
#
# COMPACT_ATOMS: atom_id res chain seq x y z
N ARG A 1 -31.67 -2.51 17.31
CA ARG A 1 -30.47 -3.30 16.91
C ARG A 1 -29.30 -2.74 17.69
N THR A 2 -28.51 -3.56 18.35
CA THR A 2 -27.38 -3.13 19.19
C THR A 2 -26.10 -3.72 18.63
N ALA A 3 -25.05 -2.91 18.47
CA ALA A 3 -23.76 -3.33 17.94
C ALA A 3 -22.64 -2.84 18.86
N ILE A 4 -21.72 -3.75 19.22
CA ILE A 4 -20.53 -3.46 20.01
C ILE A 4 -19.34 -3.54 19.07
N VAL A 5 -18.49 -2.51 19.04
CA VAL A 5 -17.36 -2.45 18.10
C VAL A 5 -16.07 -2.09 18.84
N ILE A 6 -15.10 -3.01 18.85
CA ILE A 6 -13.76 -2.76 19.43
C ILE A 6 -12.88 -2.04 18.39
N ALA A 7 -12.21 -0.95 18.77
CA ALA A 7 -11.46 -0.10 17.84
C ALA A 7 -9.96 -0.17 18.11
N HIS A 8 -9.16 -0.38 17.07
CA HIS A 8 -7.72 -0.18 17.13
C HIS A 8 -7.31 1.23 16.65
N ARG A 9 -7.98 1.75 15.61
CA ARG A 9 -7.82 3.12 15.10
C ARG A 9 -9.01 3.96 15.56
N LEU A 10 -8.79 4.82 16.55
CA LEU A 10 -9.86 5.58 17.20
C LEU A 10 -10.46 6.64 16.25
N ALA A 11 -9.69 7.14 15.27
CA ALA A 11 -10.12 8.18 14.33
C ALA A 11 -11.35 7.79 13.47
N SER A 12 -11.58 6.50 13.21
CA SER A 12 -12.72 6.01 12.41
C SER A 12 -14.02 5.84 13.21
N LYS A 13 -14.02 6.12 14.52
CA LYS A 13 -15.18 5.87 15.41
C LYS A 13 -15.65 7.09 16.19
N ARG A 14 -15.46 8.29 15.63
CA ARG A 14 -15.89 9.56 16.26
C ARG A 14 -17.41 9.69 16.41
N ILE A 15 -18.20 8.94 15.64
CA ILE A 15 -19.66 9.00 15.64
C ILE A 15 -20.20 7.71 16.29
N GLN A 16 -20.10 7.60 17.61
CA GLN A 16 -20.68 6.50 18.37
C GLN A 16 -21.52 7.08 19.50
N ASN A 17 -22.71 6.52 19.73
CA ASN A 17 -23.64 7.01 20.74
C ASN A 17 -23.08 6.94 22.17
N GLN A 18 -22.21 5.94 22.43
CA GLN A 18 -21.53 5.76 23.70
C GLN A 18 -20.15 5.15 23.44
N ILE A 19 -19.14 5.72 24.06
CA ILE A 19 -17.76 5.27 24.03
C ILE A 19 -17.40 4.80 25.43
N TYR A 20 -16.77 3.64 25.54
CA TYR A 20 -16.23 3.10 26.79
C TYR A 20 -14.72 2.92 26.62
N VAL A 21 -13.95 3.51 27.52
CA VAL A 21 -12.50 3.36 27.57
C VAL A 21 -12.16 2.43 28.72
N MET A 22 -11.34 1.42 28.41
CA MET A 22 -10.91 0.40 29.35
C MET A 22 -9.40 0.46 29.50
N ASP A 23 -8.92 0.37 30.73
CA ASP A 23 -7.51 0.21 31.07
C ASP A 23 -7.37 -0.90 32.11
N ASN A 24 -6.37 -1.78 31.93
CA ASN A 24 -6.11 -2.93 32.79
C ASN A 24 -7.36 -3.80 33.13
N GLY A 25 -8.29 -3.93 32.18
CA GLY A 25 -9.52 -4.72 32.36
C GLY A 25 -10.66 -4.00 33.10
N MET A 26 -10.49 -2.73 33.48
CA MET A 26 -11.52 -1.92 34.13
C MET A 26 -11.97 -0.76 33.24
N ILE A 27 -13.26 -0.43 33.28
CA ILE A 27 -13.81 0.74 32.56
C ILE A 27 -13.45 1.99 33.36
N ILE A 28 -12.61 2.84 32.78
CA ILE A 28 -12.13 4.06 33.42
C ILE A 28 -12.92 5.29 32.99
N GLU A 29 -13.46 5.30 31.76
CA GLU A 29 -14.21 6.43 31.22
C GLU A 29 -15.35 5.96 30.32
N HIS A 30 -16.47 6.69 30.33
CA HIS A 30 -17.56 6.48 29.39
C HIS A 30 -18.29 7.79 29.06
N GLY A 31 -18.90 7.85 27.88
CA GLY A 31 -19.73 8.97 27.43
C GLY A 31 -19.72 9.15 25.91
N ASP A 32 -20.30 10.26 25.46
CA ASP A 32 -20.20 10.70 24.07
C ASP A 32 -18.83 11.36 23.79
N HIS A 33 -18.46 11.45 22.51
CA HIS A 33 -17.20 12.01 22.05
C HIS A 33 -16.93 13.40 22.64
N ASN A 34 -17.91 14.31 22.58
CA ASN A 34 -17.75 15.68 23.06
C ASN A 34 -17.49 15.74 24.57
N THR A 35 -18.23 14.93 25.33
CA THR A 35 -18.07 14.86 26.79
C THR A 35 -16.69 14.33 27.17
N LEU A 36 -16.23 13.26 26.52
CA LEU A 36 -14.91 12.68 26.79
C LEU A 36 -13.76 13.61 26.36
N MET A 37 -13.92 14.36 25.28
CA MET A 37 -12.96 15.39 24.86
C MET A 37 -12.88 16.54 25.87
N SER A 38 -14.02 16.93 26.48
CA SER A 38 -14.04 17.99 27.50
C SER A 38 -13.42 17.57 28.83
N LYS A 39 -13.47 16.27 29.16
CA LYS A 39 -12.89 15.71 30.39
C LYS A 39 -11.36 15.65 30.36
N GLN A 40 -10.74 15.77 29.18
CA GLN A 40 -9.28 15.71 28.99
C GLN A 40 -8.59 14.52 29.68
N GLY A 41 -9.25 13.36 29.70
CA GLY A 41 -8.71 12.15 30.31
C GLY A 41 -8.08 11.19 29.30
N LEU A 42 -8.07 9.88 29.57
CA LEU A 42 -7.34 8.90 28.75
C LEU A 42 -7.83 8.87 27.31
N TYR A 43 -9.14 9.00 27.08
CA TYR A 43 -9.71 9.09 25.73
C TYR A 43 -9.10 10.26 24.93
N TYR A 44 -8.96 11.42 25.58
CA TYR A 44 -8.42 12.63 24.97
C TYR A 44 -6.95 12.48 24.64
N ASP A 45 -6.15 11.89 25.53
CA ASP A 45 -4.72 11.64 25.31
C ASP A 45 -4.48 10.65 24.16
N LEU A 46 -5.26 9.58 24.09
CA LEU A 46 -5.23 8.63 22.98
C LEU A 46 -5.63 9.32 21.66
N MET A 47 -6.63 10.21 21.69
CA MET A 47 -7.05 10.97 20.52
C MET A 47 -6.02 11.98 20.06
N GLN A 48 -5.40 12.71 20.98
CA GLN A 48 -4.30 13.62 20.68
C GLN A 48 -3.11 12.86 20.11
N THR A 49 -2.70 11.74 20.69
CA THR A 49 -1.57 10.94 20.21
C THR A 49 -1.80 10.44 18.78
N GLN A 50 -3.01 9.98 18.47
CA GLN A 50 -3.36 9.56 17.11
C GLN A 50 -3.51 10.75 16.14
N ASN A 51 -3.98 11.90 16.60
CA ASN A 51 -4.04 13.10 15.76
C ASN A 51 -2.64 13.66 15.48
N ILE A 52 -1.78 13.66 16.50
CA ILE A 52 -0.38 14.03 16.42
C ILE A 52 0.32 13.06 15.48
N GLN A 53 0.16 11.74 15.54
CA GLN A 53 0.77 10.84 14.54
C GLN A 53 0.41 11.16 13.07
N ASN A 54 -0.78 11.70 12.80
CA ASN A 54 -1.13 12.20 11.46
C ASN A 54 -0.51 13.57 11.14
N VAL A 55 -0.06 14.32 12.15
CA VAL A 55 0.54 15.67 12.08
C VAL A 55 2.07 15.67 12.32
N THR A 56 2.66 14.62 12.92
CA THR A 56 4.12 14.51 13.19
C THR A 56 4.90 14.03 11.98
N GLU A 57 4.24 13.52 10.94
CA GLU A 57 4.86 13.48 9.61
C GLU A 57 5.11 14.89 9.06
N ASP A 58 4.32 15.90 9.48
CA ASP A 58 4.46 17.30 9.06
C ASP A 58 5.28 18.17 10.04
N THR A 59 5.35 17.83 11.34
CA THR A 59 5.87 18.74 12.38
C THR A 59 7.37 18.64 12.65
N LYS A 60 8.09 17.60 12.18
CA LYS A 60 9.57 17.55 12.30
C LYS A 60 10.29 18.70 11.58
N MET A 61 9.59 19.45 10.72
CA MET A 61 10.12 20.63 10.04
C MET A 61 10.01 21.93 10.87
N HIS A 62 9.06 22.04 11.81
CA HIS A 62 8.83 23.30 12.53
C HIS A 62 9.85 23.60 13.64
N SER A 63 10.48 22.58 14.25
CA SER A 63 11.48 22.80 15.32
C SER A 63 12.81 23.35 14.82
N ARG A 64 13.08 23.29 13.51
CA ARG A 64 14.27 23.91 12.89
C ARG A 64 13.99 25.30 12.34
N LEU A 65 12.74 25.59 11.98
CA LEU A 65 12.35 26.91 11.49
C LEU A 65 12.18 27.92 12.61
N SER A 66 11.76 27.54 13.82
CA SER A 66 11.75 28.47 14.97
C SER A 66 13.16 28.95 15.34
N SER A 67 14.18 28.09 15.25
CA SER A 67 15.58 28.48 15.47
C SER A 67 16.18 29.33 14.35
N VAL A 68 15.61 29.28 13.14
CA VAL A 68 16.06 30.11 11.99
C VAL A 68 15.25 31.41 11.89
N LEU A 69 13.97 31.41 12.29
CA LEU A 69 13.13 32.61 12.33
C LEU A 69 13.55 33.56 13.45
N ALA A 70 14.05 33.04 14.58
CA ALA A 70 14.72 33.85 15.61
C ALA A 70 15.99 34.55 15.09
N SER A 71 16.53 34.14 13.94
CA SER A 71 17.70 34.76 13.31
C SER A 71 17.39 35.64 12.10
N VAL A 72 16.13 35.81 11.67
CA VAL A 72 15.79 36.52 10.42
C VAL A 72 14.70 37.60 10.59
N GLU A 73 14.40 38.04 11.81
CA GLU A 73 13.55 39.23 12.01
C GLU A 73 14.40 40.51 11.89
N ASN A 74 14.62 40.96 10.65
CA ASN A 74 14.74 42.38 10.31
C ASN A 74 14.35 42.60 8.84
N THR A 75 13.57 43.67 8.63
CA THR A 75 13.17 44.37 7.39
C THR A 75 12.05 43.78 6.52
N ASP A 76 10.83 44.26 6.81
CA ASP A 76 9.87 44.98 5.94
C ASP A 76 9.69 44.57 4.46
N ASP A 77 8.51 44.01 4.12
CA ASP A 77 7.48 44.65 3.26
C ASP A 77 6.48 43.64 2.62
N LYS A 78 5.19 43.87 2.94
CA LYS A 78 3.90 43.72 2.20
C LYS A 78 3.52 42.44 1.40
N GLU A 79 2.44 41.82 1.93
CA GLU A 79 1.20 41.34 1.28
C GLU A 79 1.20 40.72 -0.14
N ASN A 80 0.79 39.44 -0.27
CA ASN A 80 -0.58 39.02 -0.67
C ASN A 80 -0.62 37.55 -1.18
N VAL A 81 -1.21 36.67 -0.35
CA VAL A 81 -2.05 35.48 -0.62
C VAL A 81 -1.75 34.55 -1.84
N ARG A 82 -1.18 33.39 -1.49
CA ARG A 82 -1.62 32.00 -1.82
C ARG A 82 -1.51 31.49 -3.27
N SER A 83 -0.50 30.64 -3.49
CA SER A 83 -0.60 29.48 -4.39
C SER A 83 0.26 28.30 -3.91
N GLN A 84 -0.38 27.41 -3.15
CA GLN A 84 -0.35 25.95 -3.30
C GLN A 84 0.90 25.32 -3.99
N ARG A 85 1.79 24.67 -3.21
CA ARG A 85 2.73 23.67 -3.76
C ARG A 85 2.85 22.46 -2.83
N ARG A 86 2.17 21.37 -3.23
CA ARG A 86 2.27 20.02 -2.65
C ARG A 86 3.69 19.48 -2.87
N ASN A 87 4.39 19.07 -1.83
CA ASN A 87 5.67 18.37 -1.97
C ASN A 87 5.43 16.87 -2.08
N HIS A 88 5.56 16.33 -3.30
CA HIS A 88 5.60 14.89 -3.54
C HIS A 88 7.03 14.41 -3.29
N SER A 89 7.30 13.82 -2.14
CA SER A 89 8.55 13.07 -1.96
C SER A 89 8.52 11.87 -2.94
N PRO A 90 9.53 11.68 -3.80
CA PRO A 90 9.46 10.63 -4.82
C PRO A 90 9.75 9.25 -4.19
N PHE A 91 9.06 8.23 -4.72
CA PHE A 91 9.28 6.80 -4.41
C PHE A 91 10.75 6.36 -4.53
N ILE A 92 11.56 7.11 -5.26
CA ILE A 92 13.00 6.90 -5.48
C ILE A 92 13.80 7.04 -4.18
N THR A 93 13.42 7.98 -3.30
CA THR A 93 14.12 8.20 -2.03
C THR A 93 13.94 7.01 -1.08
N LEU A 94 12.77 6.38 -1.11
CA LEU A 94 12.48 5.15 -0.35
C LEU A 94 13.25 3.94 -0.90
N LEU A 95 13.32 3.81 -2.22
CA LEU A 95 14.15 2.79 -2.88
C LEU A 95 15.64 2.92 -2.53
N LYS A 96 16.13 4.16 -2.38
CA LYS A 96 17.53 4.44 -2.04
C LYS A 96 17.89 4.04 -0.61
N LEU A 97 16.95 4.08 0.33
CA LEU A 97 17.15 3.67 1.73
C LEU A 97 17.32 2.15 1.90
N ASN A 98 16.80 1.33 0.97
CA ASN A 98 16.91 -0.13 0.98
C ASN A 98 17.95 -0.67 -0.03
N SER A 99 18.86 0.18 -0.48
CA SER A 99 19.85 -0.15 -1.52
C SER A 99 20.84 -1.26 -1.13
N SER A 100 20.93 -1.61 0.16
CA SER A 100 21.74 -2.73 0.66
C SER A 100 21.25 -4.12 0.18
N LYS A 101 20.02 -4.21 -0.37
CA LYS A 101 19.36 -5.46 -0.79
C LYS A 101 18.81 -5.42 -2.23
N TRP A 102 19.50 -4.71 -3.13
CA TRP A 102 19.06 -4.46 -4.52
C TRP A 102 18.77 -5.73 -5.35
N TYR A 103 19.42 -6.86 -5.03
CA TYR A 103 19.22 -8.13 -5.72
C TYR A 103 17.80 -8.69 -5.57
N TYR A 104 17.13 -8.49 -4.43
CA TYR A 104 15.73 -8.89 -4.26
C TYR A 104 14.78 -8.05 -5.13
N ILE A 105 15.10 -6.76 -5.32
CA ILE A 105 14.30 -5.87 -6.19
C ILE A 105 14.47 -6.28 -7.66
N LEU A 106 15.70 -6.58 -8.08
CA LEU A 106 15.97 -7.09 -9.43
C LEU A 106 15.21 -8.39 -9.70
N PHE A 107 15.26 -9.33 -8.74
CA PHE A 107 14.56 -10.60 -8.84
C PHE A 107 13.02 -10.41 -8.87
N GLY A 108 12.49 -9.48 -8.09
CA GLY A 108 11.08 -9.09 -8.11
C GLY A 108 10.64 -8.47 -9.43
N CYS A 109 11.46 -7.60 -10.04
CA CYS A 109 11.19 -7.02 -11.36
C CYS A 109 11.18 -8.09 -12.45
N LEU A 110 12.15 -9.02 -12.44
CA LEU A 110 12.19 -10.14 -13.37
C LEU A 110 10.94 -11.01 -13.24
N ALA A 111 10.55 -11.36 -12.00
CA ALA A 111 9.35 -12.13 -11.73
C ALA A 111 8.06 -11.41 -12.16
N SER A 112 8.00 -10.08 -12.01
CA SER A 112 6.87 -9.26 -12.46
C SER A 112 6.72 -9.27 -13.98
N ILE A 113 7.82 -9.14 -14.71
CA ILE A 113 7.84 -9.20 -16.18
C ILE A 113 7.33 -10.57 -16.65
N CYS A 114 7.84 -11.66 -16.08
CA CYS A 114 7.39 -13.02 -16.41
C CYS A 114 5.90 -13.22 -16.13
N ASN A 115 5.41 -12.75 -14.98
CA ASN A 115 3.99 -12.86 -14.64
C ASN A 115 3.08 -12.01 -15.54
N GLY A 116 3.53 -10.81 -15.90
CA GLY A 116 2.78 -9.93 -16.80
C GLY A 116 2.71 -10.48 -18.23
N SER A 117 3.77 -11.15 -18.71
CA SER A 117 3.83 -11.68 -20.08
C SER A 117 3.04 -12.97 -20.29
N ILE A 118 2.80 -13.76 -19.24
CA ILE A 118 2.03 -15.01 -19.32
C ILE A 118 0.61 -14.79 -19.85
N GLN A 119 -0.05 -13.69 -19.47
CA GLN A 119 -1.44 -13.41 -19.89
C GLN A 119 -1.57 -13.18 -21.41
N PRO A 120 -0.81 -12.26 -22.04
CA PRO A 120 -0.77 -12.13 -23.49
C PRO A 120 -0.26 -13.38 -24.21
N ALA A 121 0.76 -14.05 -23.67
CA ALA A 121 1.33 -15.25 -24.27
C ALA A 121 0.30 -16.38 -24.37
N PHE A 122 -0.52 -16.57 -23.34
CA PHE A 122 -1.61 -17.55 -23.35
C PHE A 122 -2.64 -17.26 -24.45
N ALA A 123 -3.03 -15.99 -24.63
CA ALA A 123 -3.98 -15.59 -25.66
C ALA A 123 -3.46 -15.88 -27.08
N ILE A 124 -2.19 -15.54 -27.34
CA ILE A 124 -1.55 -15.83 -28.64
C ILE A 124 -1.45 -17.35 -28.85
N MET A 125 -1.12 -18.09 -27.81
CA MET A 125 -0.98 -19.54 -27.88
C MET A 125 -2.31 -20.22 -28.20
N LEU A 126 -3.40 -19.80 -27.54
CA LEU A 126 -4.75 -20.29 -27.84
C LEU A 126 -5.17 -19.97 -29.29
N SER A 127 -4.85 -18.76 -29.77
CA SER A 127 -5.11 -18.38 -31.17
C SER A 127 -4.43 -19.33 -32.15
N LYS A 128 -3.14 -19.63 -31.93
CA LYS A 128 -2.38 -20.57 -32.78
C LYS A 128 -2.94 -21.98 -32.76
N ILE A 129 -3.39 -22.47 -31.60
CA ILE A 129 -4.05 -23.77 -31.50
C ILE A 129 -5.34 -23.79 -32.32
N ILE A 130 -6.17 -22.74 -32.21
CA ILE A 130 -7.42 -22.63 -32.96
C ILE A 130 -7.15 -22.56 -34.46
N ASP A 131 -6.12 -21.84 -34.89
CA ASP A 131 -5.72 -21.77 -36.31
C ASP A 131 -5.29 -23.15 -36.85
N ILE A 132 -4.55 -23.94 -36.07
CA ILE A 132 -4.13 -25.31 -36.44
C ILE A 132 -5.33 -26.25 -36.59
N PHE A 133 -6.42 -26.01 -35.85
CA PHE A 133 -7.65 -26.77 -36.04
C PHE A 133 -8.34 -26.51 -37.38
N ARG A 134 -7.97 -25.43 -38.09
CA ARG A 134 -8.52 -25.09 -39.41
C ARG A 134 -7.78 -25.78 -40.56
N GLU A 135 -6.61 -26.36 -40.32
CA GLU A 135 -5.87 -27.12 -41.34
C GLU A 135 -6.62 -28.42 -41.69
N CYS A 136 -6.88 -28.66 -42.98
CA CYS A 136 -7.58 -29.87 -43.45
C CYS A 136 -6.70 -31.14 -43.40
N ASP A 137 -5.38 -31.02 -43.27
CA ASP A 137 -4.45 -32.15 -43.24
C ASP A 137 -4.24 -32.71 -41.82
N LYS A 138 -4.77 -33.91 -41.58
CA LYS A 138 -4.75 -34.58 -40.26
C LYS A 138 -3.36 -35.01 -39.80
N GLN A 139 -2.40 -35.23 -40.70
CA GLN A 139 -1.04 -35.68 -40.33
C GLN A 139 -0.24 -34.50 -39.77
N ILE A 140 -0.23 -33.37 -40.50
CA ILE A 140 0.48 -32.14 -40.13
C ILE A 140 -0.15 -31.50 -38.87
N GLN A 141 -1.48 -31.54 -38.77
CA GLN A 141 -2.23 -31.03 -37.62
C GLN A 141 -1.81 -31.69 -36.29
N LYS A 142 -1.71 -33.03 -36.26
CA LYS A 142 -1.31 -33.76 -35.03
C LYS A 142 0.09 -33.37 -34.57
N TYR A 143 1.04 -33.25 -35.49
CA TYR A 143 2.42 -32.90 -35.17
C TYR A 143 2.51 -31.52 -34.52
N HIS A 144 1.83 -30.51 -35.09
CA HIS A 144 1.81 -29.17 -34.52
C HIS A 144 1.10 -29.15 -33.16
N MET A 145 -0.04 -29.84 -33.03
CA MET A 145 -0.79 -29.88 -31.77
C MET A 145 0.05 -30.43 -30.60
N GLU A 146 0.73 -31.57 -30.81
CA GLU A 146 1.64 -32.16 -29.82
C GLU A 146 2.77 -31.19 -29.41
N PHE A 147 3.31 -30.43 -30.36
CA PHE A 147 4.34 -29.43 -30.09
C PHE A 147 3.82 -28.30 -29.20
N TYR A 148 2.67 -27.71 -29.53
CA TYR A 148 2.09 -26.62 -28.76
C TYR A 148 1.64 -27.07 -27.35
N CYS A 149 1.07 -28.27 -27.21
CA CYS A 149 0.69 -28.83 -25.90
C CYS A 149 1.89 -28.97 -24.95
N ARG A 150 3.06 -29.41 -25.45
CA ARG A 150 4.30 -29.49 -24.64
C ARG A 150 4.77 -28.12 -24.16
N ILE A 151 4.74 -27.11 -25.03
CA ILE A 151 5.11 -25.73 -24.66
C ILE A 151 4.16 -25.18 -23.59
N PHE A 152 2.85 -25.41 -23.74
CA PHE A 152 1.85 -24.97 -22.76
C PHE A 152 2.07 -25.58 -21.38
N PHE A 153 2.37 -26.88 -21.34
CA PHE A 153 2.63 -27.59 -20.10
C PHE A 153 3.88 -27.05 -19.38
N ILE A 154 4.98 -26.82 -20.12
CA ILE A 154 6.20 -26.23 -19.57
C ILE A 154 5.94 -24.80 -19.06
N LEU A 155 5.19 -23.99 -19.82
CA LEU A 155 4.81 -22.64 -19.42
C LEU A 155 4.00 -22.65 -18.11
N GLY A 156 3.09 -23.62 -17.95
CA GLY A 156 2.30 -23.82 -16.74
C GLY A 156 3.16 -24.18 -15.51
N ILE A 157 4.15 -25.05 -15.67
CA ILE A 157 5.10 -25.40 -14.59
C ILE A 157 5.89 -24.16 -14.16
N ILE A 158 6.43 -23.41 -15.12
CA ILE A 158 7.19 -22.19 -14.84
C ILE A 158 6.32 -21.15 -14.12
N ALA A 159 5.07 -20.97 -14.56
CA ALA A 159 4.12 -20.07 -13.91
C ALA A 159 3.83 -20.50 -12.46
N CYS A 160 3.63 -21.79 -12.21
CA CYS A 160 3.39 -22.34 -10.89
C CYS A 160 4.58 -22.06 -9.95
N ILE A 161 5.80 -22.37 -10.39
CA ILE A 161 7.03 -22.13 -9.62
C ILE A 161 7.21 -20.64 -9.33
N THR A 162 6.99 -19.78 -10.33
CA THR A 162 7.16 -18.33 -10.17
C THR A 162 6.15 -17.76 -9.16
N LYS A 163 4.89 -18.23 -9.19
CA LYS A 163 3.86 -17.83 -8.22
C LYS A 163 4.16 -18.35 -6.81
N LEU A 164 4.60 -19.59 -6.69
CA LEU A 164 4.99 -20.17 -5.40
C LEU A 164 6.15 -19.37 -4.78
N LEU A 165 7.15 -19.03 -5.57
CA LEU A 165 8.30 -18.24 -5.12
C LEU A 165 7.91 -16.81 -4.73
N GLN A 166 6.98 -16.18 -5.46
CA GLN A 166 6.47 -14.85 -5.13
C GLN A 166 5.67 -14.83 -3.81
N VAL A 167 4.94 -15.89 -3.51
CA VAL A 167 4.22 -16.05 -2.23
C VAL A 167 5.20 -16.23 -1.08
N LEU A 168 6.23 -17.07 -1.25
CA LEU A 168 7.28 -17.30 -0.25
C LEU A 168 8.09 -16.05 0.06
N LEU A 169 8.39 -15.21 -0.95
CA LEU A 169 9.17 -13.99 -0.76
C LEU A 169 8.39 -12.86 -0.05
N LYS A 170 7.07 -13.00 0.08
CA LYS A 170 6.16 -11.98 0.64
C LYS A 170 5.80 -12.25 2.11
N GLN A 171 6.03 -13.46 2.61
CA GLN A 171 5.98 -13.79 4.05
C GLN A 171 7.30 -13.42 4.73
#